data_AF-A0A6P0RMC5-F1
#
_entry.id   AF-A0A6P0RMC5-F1
#
_cell.length_a   1.000
_cell.length_b   1.000
_cell.length_c   1.000
_cell.angle_alpha   90.00
_cell.angle_beta   90.00
_cell.angle_gamma   90.00
#
_symmetry.space_group_name_H-M   'P 1'
#
loop_
_entity.id
_entity.type
_entity.pdbx_description
1 polymer ?
#
loop_
_entity_poly.entity_id
_entity_poly.type
_entity_poly.pdbx_seq_one_letter_code
_entity_poly.pdbx_strand_id
1 'polypeptide(L)' 'GGTAFIGKPKQPTFTVCQLDGDEYRLQQYRLGDAIASPLFPSIQLRLDDILPR' A
#
# COMPACT_ATOMS: atom_id res chain seq x y z
N GLY A 1 -14.24 8.05 -13.38
CA GLY A 1 -13.13 7.45 -12.63
C GLY A 1 -11.86 8.20 -12.95
N GLY A 2 -11.25 8.85 -11.96
CA GLY A 2 -10.00 9.61 -12.15
C GLY A 2 -8.80 8.66 -12.21
N THR A 3 -7.89 8.90 -13.15
CA THR A 3 -6.59 8.21 -13.14
C THR A 3 -5.72 8.86 -12.08
N ALA A 4 -5.34 8.12 -11.04
CA ALA A 4 -4.31 8.58 -10.13
C ALA A 4 -2.98 8.64 -10.91
N PHE A 5 -2.35 9.82 -10.96
CA PHE A 5 -1.05 10.03 -11.60
C PHE A 5 0.07 9.57 -10.65
N ILE A 6 0.25 8.26 -10.55
CA ILE A 6 1.22 7.64 -9.64
C ILE A 6 2.55 7.32 -10.38
N GLY A 7 3.06 8.30 -11.14
CA GLY A 7 4.31 8.19 -11.91
C GLY A 7 4.17 7.63 -13.33
N LYS A 8 5.20 7.83 -14.16
CA LYS A 8 5.34 7.32 -15.54
C LYS A 8 6.75 6.71 -15.74
N PRO A 9 6.88 5.42 -16.11
CA PRO A 9 5.81 4.43 -16.12
C PRO A 9 5.18 4.30 -14.73
N LYS A 10 3.89 3.92 -14.68
CA LYS A 10 3.20 3.70 -13.40
C LYS A 10 3.98 2.63 -12.64
N GLN A 11 4.29 2.92 -11.38
CA GLN A 11 4.98 1.97 -10.52
C GLN A 11 3.96 1.06 -9.83
N PRO A 12 4.30 -0.21 -9.55
CA PRO A 12 3.47 -1.08 -8.75
C PRO A 12 3.21 -0.47 -7.36
N THR A 13 1.97 -0.55 -6.91
CA THR A 13 1.56 -0.06 -5.59
C THR A 13 0.61 -1.04 -4.93
N PHE A 14 0.65 -1.10 -3.61
CA PHE A 14 -0.33 -1.79 -2.78
C PHE A 14 -1.02 -0.76 -1.90
N THR A 15 -2.35 -0.80 -1.83
CA THR A 15 -3.12 0.15 -1.01
C THR A 15 -3.94 -0.62 0.01
N VAL A 16 -3.72 -0.32 1.29
CA VAL A 16 -4.56 -0.77 2.40
C VAL A 16 -5.69 0.24 2.58
N CYS A 17 -6.93 -0.24 2.50
CA CYS A 17 -8.12 0.53 2.81
C CYS A 17 -8.59 0.14 4.21
N GLN A 18 -8.56 1.07 5.15
CA GLN A 18 -9.02 0.85 6.52
C GLN A 18 -10.25 1.70 6.78
N LEU A 19 -11.26 1.12 7.43
CA LEU A 19 -12.38 1.88 7.96
C LEU A 19 -11.94 2.55 9.27
N ASP A 20 -11.96 3.88 9.28
CA ASP A 20 -11.65 4.72 10.43
C ASP A 20 -12.89 5.58 10.72
N GLY A 21 -13.66 5.17 11.74
CA GLY A 21 -15.01 5.67 11.98
C GLY A 21 -15.95 5.30 10.82
N ASP A 22 -16.47 6.31 10.13
CA ASP A 22 -17.37 6.16 8.98
C ASP A 22 -16.67 6.38 7.62
N GLU A 23 -15.35 6.61 7.63
CA GLU A 23 -14.58 6.91 6.41
C GLU A 23 -13.52 5.84 6.13
N TYR A 24 -13.29 5.57 4.84
CA TYR A 24 -12.18 4.73 4.43
C TYR A 24 -10.91 5.56 4.27
N ARG A 25 -9.94 5.31 5.15
CA ARG A 25 -8.57 5.82 5.01
C ARG A 25 -7.79 4.91 4.08
N LEU A 26 -7.15 5.53 3.08
CA LEU A 26 -6.27 4.85 2.14
C LEU A 26 -4.81 5.03 2.55
N GLN A 27 -4.07 3.93 2.66
CA GLN A 27 -2.63 3.95 2.86
C GLN A 27 -1.95 3.19 1.72
N GLN A 28 -1.18 3.91 0.92
CA GLN A 28 -0.48 3.35 -0.23
C GLN A 28 0.98 3.05 0.11
N TYR A 29 1.46 1.91 -0.38
CA TYR A 29 2.82 1.40 -0.27
C TYR A 29 3.40 1.15 -1.67
N ARG A 30 4.72 1.22 -1.77
CA ARG A 30 5.52 0.99 -2.99
C ARG A 30 6.56 -0.10 -2.75
N LEU A 31 7.26 -0.49 -3.81
CA LEU A 31 8.45 -1.34 -3.70
C LEU A 31 9.46 -0.72 -2.74
N GLY A 32 10.05 -1.53 -1.87
CA GLY A 32 10.92 -1.13 -0.77
C GLY A 32 10.21 -0.81 0.53
N ASP A 33 8.92 -0.45 0.51
CA ASP A 33 8.18 -0.08 1.72
C ASP A 33 7.86 -1.32 2.57
N ALA A 34 8.09 -1.21 3.88
CA ALA A 34 7.59 -2.18 4.85
C ALA A 34 6.10 -1.91 5.13
N ILE A 35 5.28 -2.95 4.99
CA ILE A 35 3.84 -2.87 5.27
C ILE A 35 3.65 -2.91 6.79
N ALA A 36 3.14 -1.82 7.33
CA ALA A 36 2.81 -1.72 8.75
C ALA A 36 1.39 -2.25 9.00
N SER A 37 1.23 -3.07 10.03
CA SER A 37 -0.07 -3.54 10.50
C SER A 37 -0.21 -3.26 12.00
N PRO A 38 -1.21 -2.45 12.42
CA PRO A 38 -1.51 -2.26 13.83
C PRO A 38 -1.90 -3.57 14.54
N LEU A 39 -2.55 -4.49 13.82
CA LEU A 39 -2.96 -5.80 14.34
C LEU A 39 -1.79 -6.78 14.46
N PHE A 40 -0.78 -6.63 13.61
CA PHE A 40 0.40 -7.49 13.60
C PHE A 40 1.69 -6.63 13.60
N PRO A 41 2.06 -6.02 14.74
CA PRO A 41 3.17 -5.06 14.80
C PRO A 41 4.54 -5.66 14.40
N SER A 42 4.68 -6.98 14.48
CA SER A 42 5.88 -7.72 14.15
C SER A 42 5.90 -8.28 12.72
N ILE A 43 4.87 -8.01 11.90
CA ILE A 43 4.85 -8.47 10.52
C ILE A 43 5.99 -7.83 9.73
N GLN A 44 6.76 -8.65 9.04
CA GLN A 44 7.82 -8.22 8.13
C GLN A 44 7.40 -8.61 6.73
N LEU A 45 6.67 -7.71 6.07
CA LEU A 45 6.18 -7.89 4.71
C LEU A 45 6.52 -6.63 3.91
N ARG A 46 7.16 -6.81 2.76
CA ARG A 46 7.45 -5.72 1.81
C ARG A 46 6.74 -5.98 0.51
N LEU A 47 6.52 -4.91 -0.26
CA LEU A 47 5.88 -5.07 -1.57
C LEU A 47 6.73 -5.91 -2.53
N ASP A 48 8.06 -5.89 -2.37
CA ASP A 48 9.00 -6.73 -3.12
C ASP A 48 8.78 -8.24 -2.93
N ASP A 49 8.13 -8.65 -1.83
CA ASP A 49 7.81 -10.06 -1.56
C ASP A 49 6.57 -10.52 -2.33
N ILE A 50 5.79 -9.60 -2.89
CA ILE A 50 4.47 -9.86 -3.49
C ILE A 50 4.44 -9.49 -4.98
N LEU A 51 5.08 -8.39 -5.37
CA LEU A 51 5.04 -7.87 -6.74
C LEU A 51 6.36 -8.07 -7.48
N PRO A 52 6.32 -8.33 -8.80
CA PRO A 52 7.53 -8.40 -9.61
C PRO A 52 8.22 -7.03 -9.66
N ARG A 53 9.56 -7.07 -9.79
CA ARG A 53 10.42 -5.90 -9.95
C ARG A 53 10.22 -5.24 -11.31
#